data_AF-A0A1Y2IAL6-F1
#
_entry.id   AF-A0A1Y2IAL6-F1
#
_cell.length_a   1.000
_cell.length_b   1.000
_cell.length_c   1.000
_cell.angle_alpha   90.00
_cell.angle_beta   90.00
_cell.angle_gamma   90.00
#
_symmetry.space_group_name_H-M   'P 1'
#
loop_
_entity.id
_entity.type
_entity.pdbx_description
1 polymer ?
#
loop_
_entity_poly.entity_id
_entity_poly.type
_entity_poly.pdbx_seq_one_letter_code
_entity_poly.pdbx_strand_id
1 'polypeptide(L)'
;MSLAMPPSRMVDELAKQTFCIPMSLGSTSAYLPQDVDVVHYFHSSLCLSPNFMRTQRVQLFMYALFETALARVKAIASEIDSADKSMSDIASRFRQLMSDGMEYGRHGQYRQEFYADVCKRAAELPSQTKIFIVPGADDETPIVVVKDKTGNWTNLTTAAKALTSYFSKVATKSSAGAITGTDLILCFDEAQLFTRCDSIDAEVTLLPDVQRALRLIRALPIFALFLSTVITVENVSPPPQISSSERLLRPHDVPFRPIVWTPIDVLAARITNDKVWTLTEVASTHHIAHLGRPLFAAMYDAALAEGDHEVNSWIVNFALQKLLKALPPETLSLQQALACIAVRIPLEFDPAPLSPPVGNDADVERNLVADHMRLLLYADRGFSRIVTTAASEPLLAEAAGSKMISSR
;
A
#
# COMPACT_ATOMS: atom_id res chain seq x y z
N MET A 1 1.33 -6.91 -10.01
CA MET A 1 0.29 -7.22 -9.00
C MET A 1 0.91 -8.21 -8.01
N SER A 2 1.23 -7.74 -6.79
CA SER A 2 2.13 -8.40 -5.83
C SER A 2 1.49 -9.61 -5.13
N LEU A 3 2.33 -10.59 -4.76
CA LEU A 3 2.07 -12.02 -4.54
C LEU A 3 1.54 -12.47 -3.17
N ALA A 4 1.46 -11.62 -2.16
CA ALA A 4 1.34 -12.11 -0.79
C ALA A 4 0.28 -11.31 -0.05
N MET A 5 -0.99 -11.71 -0.19
CA MET A 5 -2.14 -10.95 0.32
C MET A 5 -2.24 -9.55 -0.35
N PRO A 6 -3.44 -9.04 -0.69
CA PRO A 6 -3.53 -7.64 -1.08
C PRO A 6 -2.95 -6.79 0.06
N PRO A 7 -2.06 -5.81 -0.19
CA PRO A 7 -1.50 -4.97 0.87
C PRO A 7 -2.58 -4.34 1.76
N SER A 8 -3.74 -4.05 1.18
CA SER A 8 -4.96 -3.60 1.86
C SER A 8 -5.48 -4.59 2.91
N ARG A 9 -5.33 -5.91 2.69
CA ARG A 9 -5.72 -6.95 3.66
C ARG A 9 -4.71 -7.09 4.80
N MET A 10 -3.42 -6.87 4.56
CA MET A 10 -2.44 -6.77 5.65
C MET A 10 -2.76 -5.58 6.58
N VAL A 11 -3.14 -4.45 6.00
CA VAL A 11 -3.61 -3.29 6.76
C VAL A 11 -4.89 -3.59 7.52
N ASP A 12 -5.82 -4.33 6.92
CA ASP A 12 -7.05 -4.75 7.57
C ASP A 12 -6.81 -5.67 8.78
N GLU A 13 -5.82 -6.58 8.70
CA GLU A 13 -5.37 -7.38 9.84
C GLU A 13 -4.71 -6.51 10.92
N LEU A 14 -3.85 -5.57 10.53
CA LEU A 14 -3.20 -4.63 11.45
C LEU A 14 -4.22 -3.74 12.17
N ALA A 15 -5.29 -3.35 11.48
CA ALA A 15 -6.36 -2.51 12.01
C ALA A 15 -7.19 -3.18 13.13
N LYS A 16 -7.00 -4.49 13.38
CA LYS A 16 -7.56 -5.20 14.55
C LYS A 16 -6.84 -4.84 15.86
N GLN A 17 -5.55 -4.52 15.78
CA GLN A 17 -4.71 -4.30 16.94
C GLN A 17 -4.38 -2.82 17.16
N THR A 18 -4.18 -2.08 16.07
CA THR A 18 -3.82 -0.66 16.09
C THR A 18 -4.86 0.16 15.36
N PHE A 19 -5.15 1.36 15.84
CA PHE A 19 -6.11 2.23 15.18
C PHE A 19 -5.57 2.69 13.82
N CYS A 20 -6.36 2.44 12.77
CA CYS A 20 -5.97 2.68 11.39
C CYS A 20 -7.02 3.54 10.68
N ILE A 21 -6.57 4.52 9.91
CA ILE A 21 -7.40 5.33 9.02
C ILE A 21 -7.03 4.98 7.56
N PRO A 22 -7.79 4.09 6.90
CA PRO A 22 -7.50 3.65 5.54
C PRO A 22 -8.15 4.55 4.48
N MET A 23 -7.33 5.20 3.65
CA MET A 23 -7.76 5.98 2.48
C MET A 23 -7.42 5.20 1.21
N SER A 24 -8.44 4.81 0.44
CA SER A 24 -8.30 4.13 -0.84
C SER A 24 -8.32 5.15 -1.98
N LEU A 25 -7.16 5.34 -2.60
CA LEU A 25 -6.94 6.31 -3.68
C LEU A 25 -6.96 5.67 -5.07
N GLY A 26 -7.40 4.40 -5.14
CA GLY A 26 -7.37 3.56 -6.33
C GLY A 26 -8.44 3.89 -7.36
N SER A 27 -8.59 3.00 -8.35
CA SER A 27 -9.70 3.07 -9.30
C SER A 27 -10.97 2.43 -8.72
N THR A 28 -12.12 2.73 -9.32
CA THR A 28 -13.41 2.12 -8.99
C THR A 28 -13.45 0.59 -9.18
N SER A 29 -12.50 0.04 -9.94
CA SER A 29 -12.33 -1.40 -10.21
C SER A 29 -11.34 -2.10 -9.27
N ALA A 30 -10.68 -1.37 -8.37
CA ALA A 30 -9.73 -1.95 -7.42
C ALA A 30 -10.45 -2.52 -6.18
N TYR A 31 -9.79 -3.46 -5.52
CA TYR A 31 -10.11 -3.88 -4.16
C TYR A 31 -9.10 -3.21 -3.23
N LEU A 32 -9.44 -2.38 -2.24
CA LEU A 32 -10.71 -1.86 -1.78
C LEU A 32 -11.36 -0.87 -2.78
N PRO A 33 -12.70 -0.63 -2.71
CA PRO A 33 -13.33 0.46 -3.44
C PRO A 33 -12.64 1.82 -3.22
N GLN A 34 -12.86 2.77 -4.12
CA GLN A 34 -12.27 4.10 -4.02
C GLN A 34 -13.01 4.98 -3.01
N ASP A 35 -12.27 5.75 -2.20
CA ASP A 35 -12.84 6.86 -1.42
C ASP A 35 -13.02 8.08 -2.34
N VAL A 36 -14.15 8.10 -3.07
CA VAL A 36 -14.42 9.07 -4.15
C VAL A 36 -14.21 10.52 -3.73
N ASP A 37 -14.70 10.92 -2.55
CA ASP A 37 -14.56 12.29 -2.06
C ASP A 37 -13.10 12.66 -1.77
N VAL A 38 -12.31 11.71 -1.26
CA VAL A 38 -10.88 11.91 -0.95
C VAL A 38 -10.09 12.05 -2.25
N VAL A 39 -10.35 11.18 -3.21
CA VAL A 39 -9.69 11.22 -4.52
C VAL A 39 -10.04 12.50 -5.28
N HIS A 40 -11.31 12.89 -5.29
CA HIS A 40 -11.75 14.16 -5.89
C HIS A 40 -11.08 15.36 -5.20
N TYR A 41 -10.98 15.35 -3.86
CA TYR A 41 -10.30 16.41 -3.12
C TYR A 41 -8.82 16.53 -3.52
N PHE A 42 -8.08 15.43 -3.61
CA PHE A 42 -6.68 15.45 -4.00
C PHE A 42 -6.47 15.78 -5.48
N HIS A 43 -7.30 15.29 -6.39
CA HIS A 43 -7.26 15.69 -7.80
C HIS A 43 -7.52 17.19 -7.97
N SER A 44 -8.51 17.75 -7.29
CA SER A 44 -8.77 19.19 -7.32
C SER A 44 -7.59 20.02 -6.79
N SER A 45 -6.77 19.41 -5.92
CA SER A 45 -5.56 20.03 -5.39
C SER A 45 -4.39 19.97 -6.37
N LEU A 46 -4.28 18.93 -7.21
CA LEU A 46 -3.23 18.82 -8.23
C LEU A 46 -3.26 19.98 -9.23
N CYS A 47 -4.46 20.45 -9.59
CA CYS A 47 -4.64 21.56 -10.52
C CYS A 47 -4.31 22.95 -9.93
N LEU A 48 -3.90 23.04 -8.65
CA LEU A 48 -3.60 24.32 -8.02
C LEU A 48 -2.17 24.77 -8.33
N SER A 49 -2.07 25.93 -8.95
CA SER A 49 -0.88 26.79 -8.99
C SER A 49 -1.19 28.05 -8.17
N PRO A 50 -0.35 28.48 -7.22
CA PRO A 50 1.04 28.05 -6.91
C PRO A 50 1.17 26.89 -5.89
N ASN A 51 2.39 26.31 -5.78
CA ASN A 51 2.76 25.19 -4.89
C ASN A 51 2.24 25.31 -3.45
N PHE A 52 2.25 26.52 -2.92
CA PHE A 52 1.80 26.82 -1.57
C PHE A 52 0.32 26.49 -1.32
N MET A 53 -0.55 26.66 -2.33
CA MET A 53 -1.96 26.31 -2.20
C MET A 53 -2.17 24.81 -2.09
N ARG A 54 -1.31 23.99 -2.73
CA ARG A 54 -1.34 22.53 -2.58
C ARG A 54 -0.91 22.11 -1.18
N THR A 55 0.22 22.65 -0.70
CA THR A 55 0.67 22.41 0.67
C THR A 55 -0.42 22.81 1.68
N GLN A 56 -1.08 23.94 1.46
CA GLN A 56 -2.22 24.37 2.28
C GLN A 56 -3.36 23.36 2.27
N ARG A 57 -3.84 22.95 1.08
CA ARG A 57 -4.95 21.99 0.94
C ARG A 57 -4.66 20.65 1.60
N VAL A 58 -3.42 20.14 1.47
CA VAL A 58 -3.01 18.88 2.10
C VAL A 58 -3.01 19.01 3.62
N GLN A 59 -2.46 20.09 4.18
CA GLN A 59 -2.50 20.31 5.63
C GLN A 59 -3.92 20.48 6.17
N LEU A 60 -4.80 21.17 5.44
CA LEU A 60 -6.21 21.33 5.80
C LEU A 60 -6.96 20.00 5.78
N PHE A 61 -6.69 19.15 4.78
CA PHE A 61 -7.23 17.79 4.72
C PHE A 61 -6.80 16.98 5.94
N MET A 62 -5.50 16.92 6.23
CA MET A 62 -4.98 16.15 7.38
C MET A 62 -5.50 16.72 8.71
N TYR A 63 -5.65 18.03 8.84
CA TYR A 63 -6.25 18.67 10.01
C TYR A 63 -7.70 18.22 10.19
N ALA A 64 -8.51 18.31 9.13
CA ALA A 64 -9.91 17.89 9.15
C ALA A 64 -10.05 16.39 9.41
N LEU A 65 -9.12 15.57 8.89
CA LEU A 65 -9.05 14.14 9.12
C LEU A 65 -8.89 13.83 10.62
N PHE A 66 -7.93 14.45 11.29
CA PHE A 66 -7.71 14.23 12.73
C PHE A 66 -8.84 14.80 13.60
N GLU A 67 -9.38 15.97 13.25
CA GLU A 67 -10.53 16.57 13.96
C GLU A 67 -11.76 15.63 13.89
N THR A 68 -12.07 15.13 12.68
CA THR A 68 -13.21 14.24 12.45
C THR A 68 -12.97 12.88 13.10
N ALA A 69 -11.77 12.30 12.95
CA ALA A 69 -11.41 11.04 13.61
C ALA A 69 -11.55 11.14 15.12
N LEU A 70 -11.09 12.23 15.75
CA LEU A 70 -11.26 12.44 17.19
C LEU A 70 -12.73 12.50 17.62
N ALA A 71 -13.58 13.16 16.84
CA ALA A 71 -15.01 13.21 17.13
C ALA A 71 -15.66 11.81 17.05
N ARG A 72 -15.35 11.04 16.01
CA ARG A 72 -15.87 9.67 15.83
C ARG A 72 -15.35 8.71 16.88
N VAL A 73 -14.06 8.79 17.21
CA VAL A 73 -13.43 8.01 18.29
C VAL A 73 -14.12 8.29 19.62
N LYS A 74 -14.41 9.55 19.96
CA LYS A 74 -15.13 9.88 21.20
C LYS A 74 -16.55 9.34 21.22
N ALA A 75 -17.26 9.36 20.09
CA ALA A 75 -18.60 8.79 19.97
C ALA A 75 -18.59 7.27 20.18
N ILE A 76 -17.72 6.55 19.47
CA ILE A 76 -17.51 5.10 19.68
C ILE A 76 -17.11 4.81 21.13
N ALA A 77 -16.24 5.66 21.68
CA ALA A 77 -15.81 5.58 23.05
C ALA A 77 -16.86 6.05 24.08
N SER A 78 -18.06 6.42 23.66
CA SER A 78 -19.22 6.58 24.56
C SER A 78 -20.20 5.40 24.47
N GLU A 79 -20.21 4.68 23.35
CA GLU A 79 -21.10 3.52 23.12
C GLU A 79 -20.63 2.23 23.83
N ILE A 80 -19.32 2.01 23.92
CA ILE A 80 -18.78 0.79 24.57
C ILE A 80 -18.89 0.93 26.10
N ASP A 81 -19.84 0.23 26.73
CA ASP A 81 -20.23 0.42 28.14
C ASP A 81 -19.31 -0.29 29.17
N SER A 82 -18.07 -0.64 28.79
CA SER A 82 -17.15 -1.39 29.65
C SER A 82 -16.26 -0.48 30.51
N ALA A 83 -16.09 -0.85 31.79
CA ALA A 83 -15.13 -0.22 32.70
C ALA A 83 -13.67 -0.42 32.23
N ASP A 84 -13.40 -1.54 31.54
CA ASP A 84 -12.11 -1.94 30.98
C ASP A 84 -12.05 -1.66 29.47
N LYS A 85 -12.29 -0.40 29.11
CA LYS A 85 -12.33 0.02 27.71
C LYS A 85 -10.91 0.08 27.13
N SER A 86 -10.58 -0.87 26.26
CA SER A 86 -9.24 -0.93 25.67
C SER A 86 -9.17 -0.12 24.36
N MET A 87 -7.95 0.27 23.99
CA MET A 87 -7.69 0.91 22.70
C MET A 87 -7.99 -0.05 21.52
N SER A 88 -7.80 -1.35 21.72
CA SER A 88 -8.09 -2.38 20.73
C SER A 88 -9.61 -2.50 20.47
N ASP A 89 -10.44 -2.29 21.48
CA ASP A 89 -11.91 -2.29 21.31
C ASP A 89 -12.36 -1.11 20.45
N ILE A 90 -11.80 0.08 20.70
CA ILE A 90 -12.09 1.28 19.90
C ILE A 90 -11.61 1.09 18.46
N ALA A 91 -10.38 0.58 18.26
CA ALA A 91 -9.82 0.31 16.94
C ALA A 91 -10.66 -0.72 16.18
N SER A 92 -11.01 -1.83 16.82
CA SER A 92 -11.84 -2.89 16.24
C SER A 92 -13.23 -2.38 15.87
N ARG A 93 -13.87 -1.58 16.75
CA ARG A 93 -15.19 -1.00 16.48
C ARG A 93 -15.16 0.02 15.36
N PHE A 94 -14.14 0.89 15.32
CA PHE A 94 -13.95 1.84 14.22
C PHE A 94 -13.74 1.09 12.89
N ARG A 95 -12.89 0.06 12.88
CA ARG A 95 -12.69 -0.80 11.70
C ARG A 95 -14.00 -1.44 11.24
N GLN A 96 -14.78 -2.04 12.15
CA GLN A 96 -16.08 -2.62 11.83
C GLN A 96 -16.98 -1.59 11.13
N LEU A 97 -17.10 -0.39 11.69
CA LEU A 97 -17.92 0.67 11.08
C LEU A 97 -17.40 1.11 9.71
N MET A 98 -16.08 1.14 9.51
CA MET A 98 -15.47 1.49 8.21
C MET A 98 -15.64 0.39 7.14
N SER A 99 -15.91 -0.86 7.55
CA SER A 99 -16.13 -2.02 6.67
C SER A 99 -17.60 -2.41 6.51
N ASP A 100 -18.47 -1.98 7.43
CA ASP A 100 -19.88 -2.33 7.47
C ASP A 100 -20.61 -1.83 6.23
N GLY A 101 -21.47 -2.65 5.63
CA GLY A 101 -22.20 -2.32 4.40
C GLY A 101 -21.32 -2.12 3.15
N MET A 102 -20.08 -2.62 3.12
CA MET A 102 -19.23 -2.59 1.92
C MET A 102 -19.73 -3.57 0.86
N GLU A 103 -19.91 -3.08 -0.37
CA GLU A 103 -20.32 -3.85 -1.54
C GLU A 103 -19.24 -3.79 -2.63
N TYR A 104 -19.37 -4.60 -3.68
CA TYR A 104 -18.46 -4.55 -4.81
C TYR A 104 -18.48 -3.15 -5.45
N GLY A 105 -17.33 -2.48 -5.46
CA GLY A 105 -17.17 -1.14 -6.03
C GLY A 105 -17.69 0.02 -5.17
N ARG A 106 -18.21 -0.23 -3.96
CA ARG A 106 -18.73 0.83 -3.08
C ARG A 106 -18.46 0.56 -1.59
N HIS A 107 -18.03 1.58 -0.87
CA HIS A 107 -17.93 1.53 0.60
C HIS A 107 -19.28 1.61 1.29
N GLY A 108 -19.37 1.21 2.56
CA GLY A 108 -20.56 1.44 3.36
C GLY A 108 -20.86 2.90 3.64
N GLN A 109 -22.07 3.16 4.15
CA GLN A 109 -22.55 4.51 4.44
C GLN A 109 -21.65 5.24 5.46
N TYR A 110 -21.24 4.58 6.54
CA TYR A 110 -20.42 5.19 7.57
C TYR A 110 -19.08 5.73 7.04
N ARG A 111 -18.38 4.95 6.20
CA ARG A 111 -17.12 5.37 5.59
C ARG A 111 -17.31 6.51 4.59
N GLN A 112 -18.37 6.46 3.79
CA GLN A 112 -18.73 7.57 2.88
C GLN A 112 -18.98 8.86 3.67
N GLU A 113 -19.80 8.80 4.72
CA GLU A 113 -20.09 9.97 5.58
C GLU A 113 -18.84 10.49 6.28
N PHE A 114 -17.99 9.61 6.79
CA PHE A 114 -16.73 9.99 7.42
C PHE A 114 -15.86 10.82 6.48
N TYR A 115 -15.63 10.35 5.25
CA TYR A 115 -14.80 11.07 4.30
C TYR A 115 -15.48 12.29 3.68
N ALA A 116 -16.80 12.26 3.51
CA ALA A 116 -17.57 13.43 3.11
C ALA A 116 -17.44 14.55 4.15
N ASP A 117 -17.55 14.23 5.45
CA ASP A 117 -17.35 15.18 6.55
C ASP A 117 -15.95 15.78 6.54
N VAL A 118 -14.91 14.93 6.34
CA VAL A 118 -13.51 15.37 6.26
C VAL A 118 -13.31 16.32 5.09
N CYS A 119 -13.72 15.94 3.89
CA CYS A 119 -13.54 16.76 2.68
C CYS A 119 -14.34 18.06 2.74
N LYS A 120 -15.58 18.01 3.24
CA LYS A 120 -16.42 19.19 3.48
C LYS A 120 -15.74 20.15 4.44
N ARG A 121 -15.32 19.63 5.61
CA ARG A 121 -14.61 20.44 6.61
C ARG A 121 -13.35 21.06 6.00
N ALA A 122 -12.52 20.27 5.33
CA ALA A 122 -11.29 20.76 4.69
C ALA A 122 -11.55 21.83 3.61
N ALA A 123 -12.68 21.77 2.91
CA ALA A 123 -13.07 22.75 1.89
C ALA A 123 -13.58 24.09 2.48
N GLU A 124 -14.12 24.09 3.70
CA GLU A 124 -14.61 25.30 4.39
C GLU A 124 -13.46 26.12 5.02
N LEU A 125 -12.40 25.44 5.47
CA LEU A 125 -11.28 26.03 6.20
C LEU A 125 -10.45 27.10 5.48
N PRO A 126 -10.23 27.10 4.15
CA PRO A 126 -9.37 28.08 3.47
C PRO A 126 -9.74 29.53 3.80
N SER A 127 -11.04 29.82 3.94
CA SER A 127 -11.57 31.14 4.31
C SER A 127 -11.14 31.64 5.70
N GLN A 128 -10.62 30.76 6.56
CA GLN A 128 -10.29 31.02 7.97
C GLN A 128 -8.83 30.68 8.30
N THR A 129 -7.94 30.76 7.30
CA THR A 129 -6.55 30.35 7.46
C THR A 129 -5.57 31.51 7.47
N LYS A 130 -4.47 31.31 8.20
CA LYS A 130 -3.23 32.09 8.04
C LYS A 130 -2.09 31.11 7.85
N ILE A 131 -1.04 31.56 7.20
CA ILE A 131 0.12 30.72 6.95
C ILE A 131 1.35 31.41 7.49
N PHE A 132 2.10 30.65 8.28
CA PHE A 132 3.33 31.10 8.91
C PHE A 132 4.50 30.34 8.30
N ILE A 133 5.50 31.07 7.84
CA ILE A 133 6.81 30.52 7.49
C ILE A 133 7.68 30.71 8.72
N VAL A 134 8.15 29.63 9.33
CA VAL A 134 9.03 29.70 10.51
C VAL A 134 10.46 29.94 10.02
N PRO A 135 11.09 31.09 10.29
CA PRO A 135 12.46 31.34 9.87
C PRO A 135 13.44 30.49 10.70
N GLY A 136 14.38 29.80 10.06
CA GLY A 136 15.53 29.15 10.73
C GLY A 136 15.37 27.68 11.11
N ALA A 137 14.34 26.98 10.64
CA ALA A 137 14.36 25.53 10.53
C ALA A 137 14.84 25.17 9.12
N ASP A 138 15.84 24.30 8.98
CA ASP A 138 16.50 23.91 7.71
C ASP A 138 15.59 23.13 6.71
N ASP A 139 14.30 23.43 6.69
CA ASP A 139 13.30 22.98 5.73
C ASP A 139 12.07 23.89 5.93
N GLU A 140 11.88 24.88 5.06
CA GLU A 140 10.78 25.88 5.11
C GLU A 140 9.40 25.25 4.86
N THR A 141 8.94 24.34 5.72
CA THR A 141 7.58 23.81 5.62
C THR A 141 6.62 24.87 6.15
N PRO A 142 5.77 25.48 5.30
CA PRO A 142 4.84 26.50 5.75
C PRO A 142 3.83 25.86 6.70
N ILE A 143 3.57 26.48 7.85
CA ILE A 143 2.58 25.99 8.82
C ILE A 143 1.26 26.69 8.56
N VAL A 144 0.23 25.91 8.22
CA VAL A 144 -1.12 26.41 8.03
C VAL A 144 -1.83 26.39 9.38
N VAL A 145 -2.26 27.55 9.84
CA VAL A 145 -3.12 27.67 11.01
C VAL A 145 -4.56 27.93 10.59
N VAL A 146 -5.47 27.45 11.42
CA VAL A 146 -6.91 27.48 11.22
C VAL A 146 -7.55 27.98 12.50
N LYS A 147 -8.67 28.72 12.43
CA LYS A 147 -9.48 28.97 13.61
C LYS A 147 -10.33 27.74 13.96
N ASP A 148 -10.23 27.29 15.21
CA ASP A 148 -11.12 26.25 15.73
C ASP A 148 -12.52 26.81 16.02
N LYS A 149 -13.43 25.94 16.48
CA LYS A 149 -14.81 26.31 16.84
C LYS A 149 -14.89 27.33 17.98
N THR A 150 -13.83 27.48 18.77
CA THR A 150 -13.72 28.46 19.87
C THR A 150 -13.09 29.77 19.42
N GLY A 151 -12.68 29.88 18.15
CA GLY A 151 -12.03 31.05 17.57
C GLY A 151 -10.52 31.11 17.80
N ASN A 152 -9.92 30.09 18.44
CA ASN A 152 -8.49 30.00 18.71
C ASN A 152 -7.74 29.48 17.49
N TRP A 153 -6.52 29.96 17.29
CA TRP A 153 -5.65 29.45 16.21
C TRP A 153 -5.08 28.08 16.58
N THR A 154 -5.35 27.11 15.73
CA THR A 154 -4.86 25.74 15.80
C THR A 154 -4.19 25.34 14.49
N ASN A 155 -3.58 24.18 14.42
CA ASN A 155 -2.92 23.67 13.23
C ASN A 155 -2.98 22.13 13.18
N LEU A 156 -2.45 21.57 12.11
CA LEU A 156 -2.32 20.13 11.90
C LEU A 156 -1.72 19.41 13.12
N THR A 157 -0.60 19.91 13.64
CA THR A 157 0.09 19.30 14.77
C THR A 157 -0.76 19.28 16.04
N THR A 158 -1.52 20.33 16.31
CA THR A 158 -2.43 20.40 17.48
C THR A 158 -3.59 19.40 17.34
N ALA A 159 -4.20 19.30 16.15
CA ALA A 159 -5.26 18.32 15.90
C ALA A 159 -4.77 16.88 16.03
N ALA A 160 -3.61 16.57 15.44
CA ALA A 160 -2.96 15.27 15.56
C ALA A 160 -2.61 14.93 17.02
N LYS A 161 -2.04 15.89 17.78
CA LYS A 161 -1.77 15.74 19.21
C LYS A 161 -3.02 15.48 20.03
N ALA A 162 -4.13 16.15 19.72
CA ALA A 162 -5.38 15.95 20.44
C ALA A 162 -5.90 14.52 20.30
N LEU A 163 -5.76 13.93 19.11
CA LEU A 163 -6.11 12.54 18.84
C LEU A 163 -5.18 11.55 19.56
N THR A 164 -3.87 11.68 19.39
CA THR A 164 -2.91 10.77 20.04
C THR A 164 -2.96 10.87 21.56
N SER A 165 -3.08 12.08 22.12
CA SER A 165 -3.23 12.27 23.56
C SER A 165 -4.52 11.64 24.11
N TYR A 166 -5.57 11.55 23.30
CA TYR A 166 -6.78 10.82 23.68
C TYR A 166 -6.50 9.32 23.76
N PHE A 167 -5.78 8.75 22.77
CA PHE A 167 -5.38 7.34 22.80
C PHE A 167 -4.48 7.00 23.98
N SER A 168 -3.49 7.83 24.31
CA SER A 168 -2.63 7.59 25.49
C SER A 168 -3.41 7.59 26.82
N LYS A 169 -4.49 8.39 26.93
CA LYS A 169 -5.38 8.40 28.11
C LYS A 169 -6.25 7.15 28.21
N VAL A 170 -6.58 6.51 27.09
CA VAL A 170 -7.33 5.24 27.07
C VAL A 170 -6.38 4.07 27.33
N ALA A 171 -5.19 4.07 26.71
CA ALA A 171 -4.22 2.98 26.81
C ALA A 171 -3.64 2.77 28.22
N THR A 172 -3.50 3.83 29.02
CA THR A 172 -3.02 3.76 30.42
C THR A 172 -3.92 2.93 31.34
N LYS A 173 -5.12 2.53 30.90
CA LYS A 173 -6.05 1.69 31.66
C LYS A 173 -5.99 0.19 31.32
N SER A 174 -5.29 -0.20 30.25
CA SER A 174 -5.31 -1.58 29.74
C SER A 174 -3.88 -2.09 29.57
N SER A 175 -3.38 -2.85 30.55
CA SER A 175 -2.04 -3.46 30.49
C SER A 175 -2.06 -4.84 29.83
N ALA A 176 -0.95 -5.15 29.15
CA ALA A 176 -0.53 -6.42 28.54
C ALA A 176 -1.01 -6.67 27.10
N GLY A 177 -0.21 -6.22 26.12
CA GLY A 177 -0.25 -6.72 24.74
C GLY A 177 -0.04 -5.69 23.62
N ALA A 178 -0.13 -4.39 23.90
CA ALA A 178 -0.04 -3.36 22.86
C ALA A 178 1.37 -3.25 22.26
N ILE A 179 1.45 -3.17 20.93
CA ILE A 179 2.68 -2.83 20.19
C ILE A 179 3.16 -1.47 20.70
N THR A 180 4.25 -1.47 21.46
CA THR A 180 4.75 -0.28 22.13
C THR A 180 5.29 0.73 21.11
N GLY A 181 4.62 1.89 20.98
CA GLY A 181 5.19 3.08 20.33
C GLY A 181 4.42 3.67 19.14
N THR A 182 3.33 3.05 18.66
CA THR A 182 2.50 3.63 17.58
C THR A 182 1.02 3.57 17.98
N ASP A 183 0.41 4.75 18.07
CA ASP A 183 -1.00 4.89 18.47
C ASP A 183 -1.94 4.91 17.25
N LEU A 184 -1.43 5.35 16.09
CA LEU A 184 -2.22 5.61 14.90
C LEU A 184 -1.45 5.28 13.62
N ILE A 185 -2.14 4.64 12.68
CA ILE A 185 -1.62 4.38 11.33
C ILE A 185 -2.50 5.08 10.29
N LEU A 186 -1.89 5.92 9.46
CA LEU A 186 -2.51 6.47 8.25
C LEU A 186 -2.15 5.57 7.08
N CYS A 187 -3.14 4.95 6.44
CA CYS A 187 -2.90 4.08 5.30
C CYS A 187 -3.39 4.73 4.02
N PHE A 188 -2.49 5.01 3.09
CA PHE A 188 -2.80 5.49 1.75
C PHE A 188 -2.70 4.31 0.80
N ASP A 189 -3.83 3.69 0.51
CA ASP A 189 -3.93 2.60 -0.46
C ASP A 189 -4.00 3.14 -1.88
N GLU A 190 -3.36 2.44 -2.83
CA GLU A 190 -3.12 2.91 -4.20
C GLU A 190 -2.54 4.34 -4.26
N ALA A 191 -1.54 4.60 -3.40
CA ALA A 191 -0.85 5.88 -3.23
C ALA A 191 -0.16 6.43 -4.50
N GLN A 192 -0.15 5.67 -5.60
CA GLN A 192 0.32 6.14 -6.90
C GLN A 192 -0.36 7.42 -7.38
N LEU A 193 -1.57 7.74 -6.87
CA LEU A 193 -2.21 9.04 -7.08
C LEU A 193 -1.27 10.21 -6.73
N PHE A 194 -0.45 10.08 -5.68
CA PHE A 194 0.45 11.14 -5.25
C PHE A 194 1.72 11.27 -6.10
N THR A 195 2.06 10.23 -6.86
CA THR A 195 3.24 10.18 -7.73
C THR A 195 2.92 10.40 -9.20
N ARG A 196 1.64 10.41 -9.60
CA ARG A 196 1.25 10.67 -10.99
C ARG A 196 1.36 12.16 -11.30
N CYS A 197 1.93 12.42 -12.47
CA CYS A 197 1.98 13.74 -13.07
C CYS A 197 1.01 13.74 -14.25
N ASP A 198 -0.20 14.24 -14.04
CA ASP A 198 -1.25 14.23 -15.08
C ASP A 198 -1.22 15.48 -15.98
N SER A 199 -0.33 16.44 -15.72
CA SER A 199 -0.20 17.66 -16.53
C SER A 199 0.92 17.55 -17.57
N ILE A 200 0.57 17.87 -18.83
CA ILE A 200 1.46 17.93 -19.99
C ILE A 200 2.58 18.98 -19.80
N ASP A 201 2.39 19.98 -18.92
CA ASP A 201 3.27 21.14 -18.80
C ASP A 201 4.03 21.28 -17.46
N ALA A 202 3.90 20.36 -16.50
CA ALA A 202 4.70 20.41 -15.27
C ALA A 202 4.79 19.06 -14.55
N GLU A 203 6.01 18.60 -14.23
CA GLU A 203 6.36 17.42 -13.41
C GLU A 203 5.93 17.57 -11.93
N VAL A 204 4.69 17.97 -11.67
CA VAL A 204 4.23 18.31 -10.33
C VAL A 204 3.48 17.15 -9.72
N THR A 205 4.05 16.57 -8.67
CA THR A 205 3.47 15.50 -7.87
C THR A 205 2.96 16.03 -6.53
N LEU A 206 1.97 15.36 -5.92
CA LEU A 206 1.45 15.74 -4.60
C LEU A 206 2.27 15.16 -3.45
N LEU A 207 3.09 14.14 -3.73
CA LEU A 207 3.89 13.44 -2.73
C LEU A 207 4.75 14.38 -1.85
N PRO A 208 5.46 15.40 -2.40
CA PRO A 208 6.23 16.33 -1.57
C PRO A 208 5.35 17.12 -0.59
N ASP A 209 4.13 17.49 -0.99
CA ASP A 209 3.19 18.23 -0.15
C ASP A 209 2.65 17.36 0.99
N VAL A 210 2.36 16.09 0.71
CA VAL A 210 1.99 15.09 1.73
C VAL A 210 3.15 14.84 2.70
N GLN A 211 4.37 14.65 2.20
CA GLN A 211 5.56 14.46 3.03
C GLN A 211 5.82 15.66 3.94
N ARG A 212 5.69 16.90 3.43
CA ARG A 212 5.79 18.12 4.23
C ARG A 212 4.76 18.15 5.37
N ALA A 213 3.50 17.82 5.09
CA ALA A 213 2.47 17.73 6.13
C ALA A 213 2.80 16.65 7.18
N LEU A 214 3.32 15.49 6.77
CA LEU A 214 3.74 14.43 7.69
C LEU A 214 4.96 14.84 8.55
N ARG A 215 5.90 15.63 8.02
CA ARG A 215 7.04 16.16 8.80
C ARG A 215 6.56 16.99 10.01
N LEU A 216 5.44 17.71 9.89
CA LEU A 216 4.87 18.51 10.99
C LEU A 216 4.36 17.66 12.18
N ILE A 217 4.13 16.37 11.96
CA ILE A 217 3.62 15.43 12.97
C ILE A 217 4.60 14.29 13.29
N ARG A 218 5.83 14.33 12.76
CA ARG A 218 6.84 13.26 12.92
C ARG A 218 7.20 12.91 14.36
N ALA A 219 7.00 13.84 15.30
CA ALA A 219 7.30 13.66 16.72
C ALA A 219 6.15 12.99 17.49
N LEU A 220 5.04 12.68 16.83
CA LEU A 220 3.88 12.00 17.41
C LEU A 220 3.94 10.49 17.09
N PRO A 221 3.27 9.64 17.88
CA PRO A 221 3.22 8.18 17.64
C PRO A 221 2.27 7.83 16.47
N ILE A 222 2.49 8.47 15.32
CA ILE A 222 1.71 8.33 14.09
C ILE A 222 2.63 7.76 13.01
N PHE A 223 2.23 6.64 12.42
CA PHE A 223 2.92 6.04 11.29
C PHE A 223 2.11 6.23 10.01
N ALA A 224 2.76 6.55 8.89
CA ALA A 224 2.10 6.67 7.59
C ALA A 224 2.59 5.55 6.67
N LEU A 225 1.65 4.75 6.17
CA LEU A 225 1.88 3.63 5.27
C LEU A 225 1.33 3.98 3.89
N PHE A 226 2.19 3.91 2.87
CA PHE A 226 1.81 4.11 1.48
C PHE A 226 1.85 2.76 0.76
N LEU A 227 0.70 2.30 0.28
CA LEU A 227 0.57 1.07 -0.49
C LEU A 227 0.39 1.45 -1.95
N SER A 228 1.17 0.84 -2.84
CA SER A 228 1.05 1.09 -4.27
C SER A 228 1.26 -0.20 -5.04
N THR A 229 0.44 -0.44 -6.05
CA THR A 229 0.63 -1.55 -6.99
C THR A 229 1.57 -1.18 -8.13
N VAL A 230 1.73 0.12 -8.40
CA VAL A 230 2.71 0.68 -9.33
C VAL A 230 3.83 1.33 -8.53
N ILE A 231 4.97 0.65 -8.43
CA ILE A 231 6.18 1.24 -7.84
C ILE A 231 6.94 1.91 -8.98
N THR A 232 6.69 3.21 -9.23
CA THR A 232 7.68 4.04 -9.92
C THR A 232 8.77 4.41 -8.93
N VAL A 233 9.71 3.47 -8.80
CA VAL A 233 10.91 3.49 -7.95
C VAL A 233 11.63 4.84 -7.94
N GLU A 234 11.67 5.51 -9.10
CA GLU A 234 12.37 6.78 -9.33
C GLU A 234 11.76 7.96 -8.55
N ASN A 235 10.50 7.86 -8.14
CA ASN A 235 9.79 8.92 -7.43
C ASN A 235 9.94 8.84 -5.89
N VAL A 236 10.36 7.69 -5.36
CA VAL A 236 10.45 7.45 -3.90
C VAL A 236 11.84 7.81 -3.36
N SER A 237 12.86 7.76 -4.21
CA SER A 237 14.19 8.27 -3.88
C SER A 237 14.42 9.56 -4.64
N PRO A 238 14.69 10.70 -3.98
CA PRO A 238 14.88 11.95 -4.70
C PRO A 238 16.01 11.75 -5.71
N PRO A 239 15.76 11.89 -7.03
CA PRO A 239 16.82 11.79 -8.03
C PRO A 239 17.93 12.76 -7.62
N PRO A 240 19.22 12.40 -7.75
CA PRO A 240 20.34 13.18 -7.21
C PRO A 240 20.40 14.68 -7.57
N GLN A 241 19.53 15.19 -8.45
CA GLN A 241 19.76 16.46 -9.15
C GLN A 241 18.67 17.54 -9.05
N ILE A 242 17.53 17.35 -8.39
CA ILE A 242 16.40 18.32 -8.50
C ILE A 242 16.21 19.25 -7.28
N SER A 243 16.95 19.06 -6.18
CA SER A 243 16.95 20.04 -5.07
C SER A 243 18.37 20.49 -4.76
N SER A 244 18.68 21.74 -5.13
CA SER A 244 19.98 22.39 -4.91
C SER A 244 20.26 22.77 -3.45
N SER A 245 19.38 22.39 -2.52
CA SER A 245 19.57 22.61 -1.09
C SER A 245 19.98 21.30 -0.42
N GLU A 246 21.28 21.17 -0.19
CA GLU A 246 21.89 20.45 0.94
C GLU A 246 21.53 18.96 1.15
N ARG A 247 22.06 18.09 0.29
CA ARG A 247 22.38 16.71 0.70
C ARG A 247 23.72 16.66 1.43
N LEU A 248 23.81 17.33 2.58
CA LEU A 248 24.60 16.76 3.66
C LEU A 248 23.80 15.55 4.15
N LEU A 249 24.13 14.37 3.61
CA LEU A 249 23.64 13.08 4.09
C LEU A 249 23.93 13.00 5.59
N ARG A 250 22.95 13.40 6.41
CA ARG A 250 22.94 13.05 7.82
C ARG A 250 22.88 11.52 7.86
N PRO A 251 23.80 10.83 8.56
CA PRO A 251 23.83 9.37 8.63
C PRO A 251 22.53 8.72 9.14
N HIS A 252 21.59 9.52 9.65
CA HIS A 252 20.34 9.10 10.27
C HIS A 252 19.10 9.17 9.34
N ASP A 253 19.17 9.85 8.19
CA ASP A 253 18.01 10.06 7.28
C ASP A 253 18.05 9.10 6.08
N VAL A 254 18.46 7.87 6.35
CA VAL A 254 18.70 6.85 5.33
C VAL A 254 17.44 6.00 5.17
N PRO A 255 16.87 5.86 3.95
CA PRO A 255 15.71 5.00 3.77
C PRO A 255 16.06 3.56 4.15
N PHE A 256 15.13 2.90 4.82
CA PHE A 256 15.24 1.47 5.10
C PHE A 256 15.41 0.70 3.79
N ARG A 257 16.19 -0.39 3.84
CA ARG A 257 16.22 -1.32 2.71
C ARG A 257 14.82 -1.87 2.49
N PRO A 258 14.35 -1.97 1.24
CA PRO A 258 13.06 -2.57 0.94
C PRO A 258 12.95 -3.96 1.56
N ILE A 259 11.82 -4.24 2.21
CA ILE A 259 11.49 -5.60 2.66
C ILE A 259 10.92 -6.31 1.43
N VAL A 260 11.70 -7.23 0.88
CA VAL A 260 11.39 -7.90 -0.39
C VAL A 260 11.10 -9.39 -0.22
N TRP A 261 11.35 -9.95 0.96
CA TRP A 261 11.15 -11.36 1.21
C TRP A 261 9.74 -11.63 1.73
N THR A 262 9.00 -12.45 0.99
CA THR A 262 7.75 -13.06 1.44
C THR A 262 7.91 -14.59 1.33
N PRO A 263 7.58 -15.35 2.39
CA PRO A 263 7.60 -16.81 2.29
C PRO A 263 6.49 -17.23 1.32
N ILE A 264 6.87 -17.98 0.29
CA ILE A 264 5.92 -18.42 -0.74
C ILE A 264 5.26 -19.74 -0.31
N ASP A 265 5.99 -20.68 0.27
CA ASP A 265 5.56 -22.05 0.59
C ASP A 265 4.82 -22.20 1.93
N VAL A 266 4.19 -21.14 2.43
CA VAL A 266 3.54 -21.15 3.76
C VAL A 266 2.39 -22.17 3.85
N LEU A 267 1.69 -22.39 2.74
CA LEU A 267 0.56 -23.33 2.65
C LEU A 267 0.97 -24.69 2.07
N ALA A 268 2.26 -24.91 1.82
CA ALA A 268 2.74 -26.16 1.25
C ALA A 268 2.66 -27.29 2.27
N ALA A 269 2.06 -28.41 1.86
CA ALA A 269 2.10 -29.64 2.64
C ALA A 269 3.54 -30.17 2.66
N ARG A 270 4.16 -30.22 3.85
CA ARG A 270 5.54 -30.70 3.99
C ARG A 270 5.61 -32.20 3.86
N ILE A 271 6.55 -32.68 3.05
CA ILE A 271 6.89 -34.10 2.95
C ILE A 271 7.57 -34.51 4.25
N THR A 272 6.84 -35.21 5.12
CA THR A 272 7.36 -35.79 6.36
C THR A 272 7.64 -37.28 6.19
N ASN A 273 8.50 -37.83 7.04
CA ASN A 273 8.82 -39.26 7.06
C ASN A 273 7.65 -40.13 7.59
N ASP A 274 6.61 -39.49 8.16
CA ASP A 274 5.48 -40.17 8.79
C ASP A 274 4.43 -40.65 7.77
N LYS A 275 4.52 -40.20 6.52
CA LYS A 275 3.64 -40.59 5.42
C LYS A 275 4.48 -41.07 4.23
N VAL A 276 4.10 -42.18 3.61
CA VAL A 276 4.63 -42.56 2.29
C VAL A 276 3.94 -41.71 1.23
N TRP A 277 4.71 -40.88 0.55
CA TRP A 277 4.20 -40.02 -0.52
C TRP A 277 4.28 -40.75 -1.85
N THR A 278 3.18 -40.75 -2.60
CA THR A 278 3.17 -41.24 -3.97
C THR A 278 3.54 -40.14 -4.95
N LEU A 279 4.11 -40.51 -6.11
CA LEU A 279 4.39 -39.56 -7.18
C LEU A 279 3.12 -38.85 -7.65
N THR A 280 1.98 -39.56 -7.69
CA THR A 280 0.68 -39.00 -8.08
C THR A 280 0.20 -37.92 -7.11
N GLU A 281 0.41 -38.08 -5.81
CA GLU A 281 0.06 -37.06 -4.82
C GLU A 281 0.96 -35.83 -4.95
N VAL A 282 2.27 -36.02 -5.10
CA VAL A 282 3.24 -34.92 -5.22
C VAL A 282 3.05 -34.15 -6.54
N ALA A 283 2.71 -34.84 -7.62
CA ALA A 283 2.43 -34.24 -8.93
C ALA A 283 0.99 -33.74 -9.09
N SER A 284 0.12 -33.92 -8.07
CA SER A 284 -1.26 -33.48 -8.15
C SER A 284 -1.36 -31.96 -8.24
N THR A 285 -2.35 -31.45 -8.97
CA THR A 285 -2.62 -30.00 -9.06
C THR A 285 -2.81 -29.39 -7.67
N HIS A 286 -3.47 -30.12 -6.77
CA HIS A 286 -3.58 -29.76 -5.36
C HIS A 286 -2.20 -29.47 -4.75
N HIS A 287 -1.27 -30.43 -4.77
CA HIS A 287 0.03 -30.25 -4.13
C HIS A 287 0.84 -29.12 -4.78
N ILE A 288 0.89 -29.06 -6.11
CA ILE A 288 1.68 -28.03 -6.80
C ILE A 288 1.10 -26.62 -6.68
N ALA A 289 -0.22 -26.47 -6.53
CA ALA A 289 -0.86 -25.18 -6.25
C ALA A 289 -0.56 -24.67 -4.84
N HIS A 290 -0.35 -25.59 -3.89
CA HIS A 290 0.03 -25.31 -2.51
C HIS A 290 1.54 -25.07 -2.34
N LEU A 291 2.36 -25.61 -3.25
CA LEU A 291 3.81 -25.44 -3.27
C LEU A 291 4.22 -24.19 -4.06
N GLY A 292 3.89 -23.03 -3.52
CA GLY A 292 4.12 -21.74 -4.16
C GLY A 292 3.24 -20.67 -3.53
N ARG A 293 3.01 -19.55 -4.22
CA ARG A 293 2.24 -18.42 -3.67
C ARG A 293 0.93 -18.84 -3.00
N PRO A 294 0.63 -18.30 -1.80
CA PRO A 294 -0.65 -18.56 -1.12
C PRO A 294 -1.89 -18.19 -1.95
N LEU A 295 -1.75 -17.31 -2.95
CA LEU A 295 -2.81 -16.97 -3.90
C LEU A 295 -3.41 -18.22 -4.56
N PHE A 296 -2.56 -19.13 -5.07
CA PHE A 296 -3.03 -20.28 -5.83
C PHE A 296 -3.69 -21.31 -4.92
N ALA A 297 -3.08 -21.61 -3.78
CA ALA A 297 -3.65 -22.45 -2.74
C ALA A 297 -5.04 -21.97 -2.27
N ALA A 298 -5.14 -20.70 -1.88
CA ALA A 298 -6.39 -20.14 -1.36
C ALA A 298 -7.51 -20.15 -2.41
N MET A 299 -7.18 -19.88 -3.68
CA MET A 299 -8.14 -19.96 -4.78
C MET A 299 -8.57 -21.41 -5.07
N TYR A 300 -7.63 -22.36 -4.98
CA TYR A 300 -7.89 -23.78 -5.14
C TYR A 300 -8.86 -24.29 -4.06
N ASP A 301 -8.56 -24.01 -2.79
CA ASP A 301 -9.36 -24.45 -1.64
C ASP A 301 -10.76 -23.85 -1.64
N ALA A 302 -10.88 -22.56 -1.97
CA ALA A 302 -12.18 -21.89 -2.05
C ALA A 302 -13.09 -22.53 -3.11
N ALA A 303 -12.54 -22.80 -4.30
CA ALA A 303 -13.30 -23.43 -5.37
C ALA A 303 -13.70 -24.88 -5.02
N LEU A 304 -12.81 -25.63 -4.37
CA LEU A 304 -13.13 -26.98 -3.91
C LEU A 304 -14.24 -26.96 -2.84
N ALA A 305 -14.22 -25.98 -1.92
CA ALA A 305 -15.26 -25.80 -0.91
C ALA A 305 -16.63 -25.45 -1.51
N GLU A 306 -16.64 -24.74 -2.65
CA GLU A 306 -17.85 -24.44 -3.44
C GLU A 306 -18.32 -25.62 -4.31
N GLY A 307 -17.55 -26.71 -4.36
CA GLY A 307 -17.86 -27.91 -5.16
C GLY A 307 -17.46 -27.80 -6.63
N ASP A 308 -16.55 -26.89 -6.98
CA ASP A 308 -16.01 -26.78 -8.34
C ASP A 308 -14.96 -27.87 -8.60
N HIS A 309 -15.37 -28.89 -9.35
CA HIS A 309 -14.50 -30.01 -9.73
C HIS A 309 -13.56 -29.67 -10.91
N GLU A 310 -13.76 -28.55 -11.61
CA GLU A 310 -12.92 -28.10 -12.72
C GLU A 310 -11.73 -27.24 -12.27
N VAL A 311 -11.58 -27.05 -10.95
CA VAL A 311 -10.49 -26.25 -10.34
C VAL A 311 -9.11 -26.63 -10.84
N ASN A 312 -8.86 -27.92 -11.07
CA ASN A 312 -7.58 -28.41 -11.55
C ASN A 312 -7.19 -27.83 -12.93
N SER A 313 -8.18 -27.59 -13.79
CA SER A 313 -7.97 -27.09 -15.15
C SER A 313 -7.83 -25.56 -15.15
N TRP A 314 -8.78 -24.85 -14.53
CA TRP A 314 -8.78 -23.40 -14.60
C TRP A 314 -7.67 -22.77 -13.75
N ILE A 315 -7.22 -23.40 -12.65
CA ILE A 315 -6.14 -22.84 -11.82
C ILE A 315 -4.81 -22.76 -12.59
N VAL A 316 -4.54 -23.72 -13.47
CA VAL A 316 -3.36 -23.72 -14.35
C VAL A 316 -3.47 -22.60 -15.38
N ASN A 317 -4.66 -22.43 -15.99
CA ASN A 317 -4.90 -21.31 -16.91
C ASN A 317 -4.81 -19.95 -16.21
N PHE A 318 -5.30 -19.84 -14.98
CA PHE A 318 -5.18 -18.64 -14.17
C PHE A 318 -3.72 -18.32 -13.83
N ALA A 319 -2.95 -19.33 -13.45
CA ALA A 319 -1.50 -19.19 -13.24
C ALA A 319 -0.79 -18.70 -14.52
N LEU A 320 -1.17 -19.21 -15.68
CA LEU A 320 -0.66 -18.73 -16.98
C LEU A 320 -1.03 -17.26 -17.22
N GLN A 321 -2.28 -16.88 -17.00
CA GLN A 321 -2.73 -15.49 -17.17
C GLN A 321 -1.95 -14.53 -16.26
N LYS A 322 -1.69 -14.94 -15.02
CA LYS A 322 -0.85 -14.16 -14.09
C LYS A 322 0.59 -14.06 -14.55
N LEU A 323 1.16 -15.14 -15.09
CA LEU A 323 2.52 -15.13 -15.64
C LEU A 323 2.64 -14.23 -16.88
N LEU A 324 1.59 -14.13 -17.70
CA LEU A 324 1.61 -13.38 -18.96
C LEU A 324 1.07 -11.94 -18.85
N LYS A 325 0.46 -11.57 -17.72
CA LYS A 325 -0.33 -10.33 -17.52
C LYS A 325 -1.44 -10.15 -18.55
N ALA A 326 -1.92 -11.23 -19.16
CA ALA A 326 -2.90 -11.17 -20.22
C ALA A 326 -3.64 -12.50 -20.31
N LEU A 327 -4.76 -12.49 -21.02
CA LEU A 327 -5.31 -13.73 -21.54
C LEU A 327 -4.26 -14.39 -22.45
N PRO A 328 -4.13 -15.73 -22.45
CA PRO A 328 -3.07 -16.41 -23.21
C PRO A 328 -3.18 -16.06 -24.70
N PRO A 329 -2.24 -15.28 -25.27
CA PRO A 329 -2.30 -14.89 -26.66
C PRO A 329 -1.89 -16.06 -27.56
N GLU A 330 -2.27 -16.06 -28.84
CA GLU A 330 -1.81 -17.08 -29.79
C GLU A 330 -0.29 -17.09 -29.90
N THR A 331 0.32 -15.90 -30.00
CA THR A 331 1.77 -15.69 -30.07
C THR A 331 2.27 -14.95 -28.81
N LEU A 332 3.35 -15.44 -28.23
CA LEU A 332 3.98 -14.80 -27.07
C LEU A 332 4.86 -13.63 -27.51
N SER A 333 4.77 -12.51 -26.80
CA SER A 333 5.79 -11.45 -26.90
C SER A 333 7.14 -11.95 -26.39
N LEU A 334 8.23 -11.24 -26.69
CA LEU A 334 9.56 -11.59 -26.19
C LEU A 334 9.59 -11.63 -24.66
N GLN A 335 8.97 -10.66 -23.98
CA GLN A 335 8.89 -10.61 -22.52
C GLN A 335 8.07 -11.78 -21.95
N GLN A 336 6.96 -12.13 -22.60
CA GLN A 336 6.12 -13.26 -22.21
C GLN A 336 6.84 -14.60 -22.40
N ALA A 337 7.55 -14.77 -23.52
CA ALA A 337 8.36 -15.95 -23.77
C ALA A 337 9.50 -16.08 -22.75
N LEU A 338 10.18 -14.96 -22.46
CA LEU A 338 11.23 -14.91 -21.44
C LEU A 338 10.69 -15.25 -20.05
N ALA A 339 9.51 -14.76 -19.68
CA ALA A 339 8.84 -15.11 -18.42
C ALA A 339 8.55 -16.62 -18.32
N CYS A 340 7.97 -17.21 -19.37
CA CYS A 340 7.71 -18.66 -19.43
C CYS A 340 9.01 -19.49 -19.32
N ILE A 341 10.07 -19.07 -20.01
CA ILE A 341 11.36 -19.76 -19.95
C ILE A 341 11.98 -19.61 -18.57
N ALA A 342 11.97 -18.42 -17.98
CA ALA A 342 12.61 -18.15 -16.69
C ALA A 342 12.02 -18.97 -15.54
N VAL A 343 10.73 -19.32 -15.58
CA VAL A 343 10.11 -20.19 -14.57
C VAL A 343 10.53 -21.65 -14.73
N ARG A 344 10.84 -22.09 -15.96
CA ARG A 344 11.20 -23.49 -16.25
C ARG A 344 12.70 -23.75 -16.21
N ILE A 345 13.50 -22.75 -16.53
CA ILE A 345 14.96 -22.76 -16.54
C ILE A 345 15.41 -21.67 -15.59
N PRO A 346 16.25 -21.96 -14.58
CA PRO A 346 16.74 -20.95 -13.66
C PRO A 346 17.60 -19.92 -14.43
N LEU A 347 16.97 -18.81 -14.80
CA LEU A 347 17.62 -17.68 -15.47
C LEU A 347 17.98 -16.62 -14.43
N GLU A 348 19.27 -16.47 -14.22
CA GLU A 348 19.87 -15.38 -13.44
C GLU A 348 20.30 -14.27 -14.41
N PHE A 349 19.95 -13.04 -14.06
CA PHE A 349 20.45 -11.86 -14.77
C PHE A 349 21.64 -11.31 -13.99
N ASP A 350 22.68 -10.89 -14.72
CA ASP A 350 23.82 -10.22 -14.08
C ASP A 350 23.37 -8.87 -13.52
N PRO A 351 23.63 -8.58 -12.23
CA PRO A 351 23.23 -7.32 -11.61
C PRO A 351 24.05 -6.18 -12.21
N ALA A 352 23.54 -5.55 -13.27
CA ALA A 352 24.19 -4.43 -13.92
C ALA A 352 24.10 -3.16 -13.03
N PRO A 353 25.20 -2.41 -12.86
CA PRO A 353 25.14 -1.06 -12.29
C PRO A 353 24.32 -0.16 -13.21
N LEU A 354 23.42 0.64 -12.63
CA LEU A 354 22.73 1.71 -13.36
C LEU A 354 23.74 2.78 -13.82
N SER A 355 24.32 2.58 -15.00
CA SER A 355 24.82 3.70 -15.80
C SER A 355 23.60 4.43 -16.42
N PRO A 356 23.70 5.71 -16.82
CA PRO A 356 22.60 6.46 -17.44
C PRO A 356 21.97 5.67 -18.61
N PRO A 357 20.70 5.96 -18.99
CA PRO A 357 19.82 5.07 -19.74
C PRO A 357 20.37 4.83 -21.15
N VAL A 358 21.23 3.83 -21.26
CA VAL A 358 21.76 3.30 -22.52
C VAL A 358 21.73 1.78 -22.37
N GLY A 359 20.53 1.21 -22.33
CA GLY A 359 20.35 -0.23 -22.32
C GLY A 359 18.96 -0.67 -21.87
N ASN A 360 18.29 -1.48 -22.71
CA ASN A 360 16.96 -2.05 -22.46
C ASN A 360 16.93 -3.08 -21.31
N ASP A 361 18.07 -3.54 -20.81
CA ASP A 361 18.14 -4.75 -19.95
C ASP A 361 17.63 -4.52 -18.52
N ALA A 362 17.92 -3.37 -17.92
CA ALA A 362 17.41 -3.01 -16.59
C ALA A 362 15.88 -2.85 -16.59
N ASP A 363 15.30 -2.45 -17.71
CA ASP A 363 13.85 -2.37 -17.89
C ASP A 363 13.23 -3.76 -18.04
N VAL A 364 13.93 -4.72 -18.66
CA VAL A 364 13.44 -6.11 -18.79
C VAL A 364 13.27 -6.77 -17.42
N GLU A 365 14.27 -6.73 -16.54
CA GLU A 365 14.14 -7.31 -15.19
C GLU A 365 13.03 -6.68 -14.37
N ARG A 366 12.94 -5.35 -14.39
CA ARG A 366 11.89 -4.59 -13.69
C ARG A 366 10.50 -4.95 -14.22
N ASN A 367 10.35 -5.05 -15.54
CA ASN A 367 9.11 -5.48 -16.18
C ASN A 367 8.75 -6.92 -15.79
N LEU A 368 9.72 -7.84 -15.73
CA LEU A 368 9.46 -9.22 -15.31
C LEU A 368 8.98 -9.30 -13.85
N VAL A 369 9.51 -8.46 -12.96
CA VAL A 369 9.04 -8.37 -11.56
C VAL A 369 7.65 -7.74 -11.47
N ALA A 370 7.41 -6.64 -12.17
CA ALA A 370 6.15 -5.90 -12.11
C ALA A 370 4.97 -6.72 -12.69
N ASP A 371 5.22 -7.37 -13.82
CA ASP A 371 4.19 -7.88 -14.71
C ASP A 371 4.19 -9.40 -14.89
N HIS A 372 5.34 -10.07 -14.68
CA HIS A 372 5.50 -11.49 -15.04
C HIS A 372 5.91 -12.37 -13.87
N MET A 373 5.40 -12.06 -12.67
CA MET A 373 5.50 -12.94 -11.52
C MET A 373 6.96 -13.25 -11.08
N ARG A 374 7.98 -12.50 -11.52
CA ARG A 374 9.36 -12.68 -11.04
C ARG A 374 9.52 -12.12 -9.63
N LEU A 375 10.35 -12.75 -8.81
CA LEU A 375 10.61 -12.31 -7.44
C LEU A 375 11.75 -11.29 -7.38
N LEU A 376 11.57 -10.29 -6.53
CA LEU A 376 12.64 -9.39 -6.10
C LEU A 376 13.25 -9.97 -4.82
N LEU A 377 14.52 -10.37 -4.86
CA LEU A 377 15.25 -10.93 -3.70
C LEU A 377 16.02 -9.87 -2.92
N TYR A 378 16.46 -8.83 -3.62
CA TYR A 378 17.16 -7.71 -3.01
C TYR A 378 16.90 -6.45 -3.81
N ALA A 379 16.76 -5.34 -3.12
CA ALA A 379 16.86 -4.02 -3.70
C ALA A 379 17.72 -3.14 -2.80
N ASP A 380 18.69 -2.45 -3.38
CA ASP A 380 19.45 -1.42 -2.67
C ASP A 380 18.60 -0.15 -2.50
N ARG A 381 19.12 0.83 -1.78
CA ARG A 381 18.48 2.14 -1.59
C ARG A 381 18.24 2.79 -2.95
N GLY A 382 17.02 3.30 -3.13
CA GLY A 382 16.54 3.80 -4.41
C GLY A 382 16.55 2.78 -5.54
N PHE A 383 16.59 1.49 -5.22
CA PHE A 383 16.63 0.37 -6.16
C PHE A 383 17.74 0.52 -7.21
N SER A 384 18.85 1.14 -6.80
CA SER A 384 20.04 1.34 -7.64
C SER A 384 20.65 0.03 -8.11
N ARG A 385 20.45 -1.04 -7.32
CA ARG A 385 20.74 -2.42 -7.68
C ARG A 385 19.57 -3.27 -7.23
N ILE A 386 19.10 -4.15 -8.11
CA ILE A 386 18.12 -5.19 -7.79
C ILE A 386 18.75 -6.56 -8.02
N VAL A 387 18.32 -7.54 -7.23
CA VAL A 387 18.58 -8.95 -7.49
C VAL A 387 17.22 -9.61 -7.61
N THR A 388 16.98 -10.27 -8.74
CA THR A 388 15.69 -10.87 -9.04
C THR A 388 15.87 -12.35 -9.35
N THR A 389 14.86 -13.17 -9.05
CA THR A 389 14.87 -14.60 -9.40
C THR A 389 13.49 -15.05 -9.87
N ALA A 390 13.45 -16.08 -10.70
CA ALA A 390 12.22 -16.81 -10.94
C ALA A 390 12.01 -17.80 -9.79
N ALA A 391 10.85 -17.74 -9.14
CA ALA A 391 10.51 -18.74 -8.14
C ALA A 391 10.28 -20.10 -8.82
N SER A 392 10.85 -21.17 -8.27
CA SER A 392 10.60 -22.53 -8.72
C SER A 392 9.22 -23.03 -8.25
N GLU A 393 8.16 -22.35 -8.68
CA GLU A 393 6.77 -22.71 -8.37
C GLU A 393 6.27 -23.73 -9.40
N PRO A 394 5.96 -24.97 -9.01
CA PRO A 394 5.64 -26.02 -9.98
C PRO A 394 4.35 -25.73 -10.75
N LEU A 395 3.36 -25.07 -10.14
CA LEU A 395 2.15 -24.64 -10.85
C LEU A 395 2.46 -23.65 -11.98
N LEU A 396 3.35 -22.68 -11.75
CA LEU A 396 3.76 -21.73 -12.80
C LEU A 396 4.57 -22.44 -13.89
N ALA A 397 5.39 -23.43 -13.52
CA ALA A 397 6.15 -24.23 -14.48
C ALA A 397 5.25 -25.10 -15.38
N GLU A 398 4.20 -25.69 -14.80
CA GLU A 398 3.17 -26.44 -15.53
C GLU A 398 2.38 -25.53 -16.48
N ALA A 399 1.97 -24.36 -16.00
CA ALA A 399 1.29 -23.34 -16.78
C ALA A 399 2.15 -22.86 -17.97
N ALA A 400 3.42 -22.53 -17.74
CA ALA A 400 4.37 -22.17 -18.80
C ALA A 400 4.59 -23.32 -19.80
N GLY A 401 4.67 -24.55 -19.28
CA GLY A 401 4.87 -25.76 -20.08
C GLY A 401 3.72 -26.02 -21.04
N SER A 402 2.48 -25.96 -20.56
CA SER A 402 1.29 -26.15 -21.40
C SER A 402 1.27 -25.18 -22.57
N LYS A 403 1.58 -23.89 -22.32
CA LYS A 403 1.63 -22.88 -23.37
C LYS A 403 2.76 -23.12 -24.37
N MET A 404 3.98 -23.35 -23.90
CA MET A 404 5.15 -23.52 -24.77
C MET A 404 5.08 -24.79 -25.63
N ILE A 405 4.40 -25.84 -25.17
CA ILE A 405 4.20 -27.08 -25.94
C ILE A 405 3.06 -26.89 -26.96
N SER A 406 1.99 -26.18 -26.59
CA SER A 406 0.84 -25.91 -27.48
C SER A 406 1.11 -24.94 -28.64
N SER A 407 2.23 -24.21 -28.61
CA SER A 407 2.65 -23.29 -29.68
C SER A 407 3.50 -23.95 -30.78
N ARG A 408 3.58 -25.29 -30.79
CA ARG A 408 4.07 -26.10 -31.92
C ARG A 408 2.89 -26.70 -32.65
#